data_AF-A0A7C2NWR6-F1
#
_entry.id   AF-A0A7C2NWR6-F1
#
_cell.length_a   1.000
_cell.length_b   1.000
_cell.length_c   1.000
_cell.angle_alpha   90.00
_cell.angle_beta   90.00
_cell.angle_gamma   90.00
#
_symmetry.space_group_name_H-M   'P 1'
#
loop_
_entity.id
_entity.type
_entity.pdbx_description
1 polymer ?
#
loop_
_entity_poly.entity_id
_entity_poly.type
_entity_poly.pdbx_seq_one_letter_code
_entity_poly.pdbx_strand_id
1 'polypeptide(L)'
;INNELKKGSDSEVVFMKYQGVFGKFTAYMLGLASKSGNMAEIYRATAKFLERQMEFRKNLRSALITPIITLFVLFLAVLFYVGYIFPETAKLFLKFDIPLPPMTAFTLVMSDFLITNWWLVLLIMIAPPVLLIYYGRTSKGRLVLDRYMMKIPVMGSLIHKTSIEVFCRVFYTLYTGAAESIEPIRIAAEASGNKYFENQIKTIAIPLMIKKGAGVTESFEAAGVFTETAINRFHSGEETGTIKNTALQLANYYESETVFRLKNVIEMIQVFIAMVIMVVMIALTLVSAETATISPKSPVM
;
A
#
# COMPACT_ATOMS: atom_id res chain seq x y z
N ILE A 1 -9.55 23.33 21.33
CA ILE A 1 -10.83 22.55 21.32
C ILE A 1 -11.72 22.89 22.52
N ASN A 2 -11.41 22.45 23.75
CA ASN A 2 -12.31 22.60 24.92
C ASN A 2 -12.80 24.04 25.16
N ASN A 3 -11.90 25.04 25.13
CA ASN A 3 -12.27 26.44 25.31
C ASN A 3 -13.14 27.02 24.19
N GLU A 4 -13.01 26.56 22.95
CA GLU A 4 -13.86 27.03 21.83
C GLU A 4 -15.25 26.39 21.90
N LEU A 5 -15.32 25.09 22.22
CA LEU A 5 -16.59 24.38 22.41
C LEU A 5 -17.39 24.95 23.59
N LYS A 6 -16.74 25.24 24.73
CA LYS A 6 -17.40 25.89 25.88
C LYS A 6 -17.91 27.29 25.59
N LYS A 7 -17.33 27.99 24.60
CA LYS A 7 -17.79 29.30 24.12
C LYS A 7 -18.95 29.21 23.13
N GLY A 8 -19.49 28.02 22.87
CA GLY A 8 -20.58 27.80 21.91
C GLY A 8 -20.15 27.89 20.46
N SER A 9 -18.86 27.79 20.15
CA SER A 9 -18.39 27.78 18.76
C SER A 9 -18.89 26.52 18.04
N ASP A 10 -19.25 26.67 16.77
CA ASP A 10 -19.69 25.59 15.91
C ASP A 10 -18.67 24.44 15.91
N SER A 11 -19.10 23.27 16.36
CA SER A 11 -18.16 22.19 16.67
C SER A 11 -17.51 21.60 15.42
N GLU A 12 -18.21 21.60 14.29
CA GLU A 12 -17.66 21.19 13.00
C GLU A 12 -16.51 22.11 12.59
N VAL A 13 -16.69 23.42 12.72
CA VAL A 13 -15.63 24.41 12.48
C VAL A 13 -14.45 24.17 13.42
N VAL A 14 -14.72 23.94 14.71
CA VAL A 14 -13.66 23.71 15.71
C VAL A 14 -12.84 22.47 15.38
N PHE A 15 -13.46 21.32 15.12
CA PHE A 15 -12.73 20.09 14.83
C PHE A 15 -12.02 20.14 13.48
N MET A 16 -12.62 20.76 12.46
CA MET A 16 -12.01 20.91 11.13
C MET A 16 -10.73 21.77 11.14
N LYS A 17 -10.58 22.74 12.07
CA LYS A 17 -9.29 23.43 12.27
C LYS A 17 -8.15 22.47 12.60
N TYR A 18 -8.45 21.33 13.23
CA TYR A 18 -7.48 20.31 13.63
C TYR A 18 -7.44 19.12 12.66
N GLN A 19 -7.94 19.26 11.43
CA GLN A 19 -7.89 18.21 10.40
C GLN A 19 -6.47 17.71 10.09
N GLY A 20 -5.43 18.53 10.32
CA GLY A 20 -4.03 18.13 10.15
C GLY A 20 -3.55 17.11 11.20
N VAL A 21 -4.20 17.07 12.38
CA VAL A 21 -3.87 16.14 13.47
C VAL A 21 -4.76 14.89 13.38
N PHE A 22 -6.08 15.08 13.26
CA PHE A 22 -7.04 13.97 13.29
C PHE A 22 -7.22 13.28 11.93
N GLY A 23 -6.81 13.94 10.84
CA GLY A 23 -7.28 13.62 9.50
C GLY A 23 -8.65 14.23 9.23
N LYS A 24 -8.90 14.58 7.96
CA LYS A 24 -10.10 15.30 7.53
C LYS A 24 -11.41 14.58 7.89
N PHE A 25 -11.46 13.26 7.67
CA PHE A 25 -12.64 12.45 7.99
C PHE A 25 -12.93 12.42 9.50
N THR A 26 -11.94 12.11 10.33
CA THR A 26 -12.11 12.06 11.80
C THR A 26 -12.54 13.42 12.35
N ALA A 27 -11.91 14.51 11.89
CA ALA A 27 -12.27 15.87 12.28
C ALA A 27 -13.73 16.20 11.91
N TYR A 28 -14.15 15.84 10.69
CA TYR A 28 -15.52 16.02 10.24
C TYR A 28 -16.51 15.20 11.08
N MET A 29 -16.23 13.93 11.34
CA MET A 29 -17.10 13.05 12.13
C MET A 29 -17.25 13.54 13.56
N LEU A 30 -16.17 13.98 14.22
CA LEU A 30 -16.24 14.55 15.56
C LEU A 30 -17.09 15.83 15.59
N GLY A 31 -17.00 16.64 14.54
CA GLY A 31 -17.82 17.84 14.34
C GLY A 31 -19.29 17.56 14.04
N LEU A 32 -19.57 16.52 13.25
CA LEU A 32 -20.93 16.09 12.96
C LEU A 32 -21.57 15.46 14.19
N ALA A 33 -20.81 14.68 14.97
CA ALA A 33 -21.30 14.00 16.15
C ALA A 33 -21.99 14.98 17.10
N SER A 34 -21.38 16.15 17.34
CA SER A 34 -21.92 17.19 18.23
C SER A 34 -23.12 17.96 17.71
N LYS A 35 -23.33 17.99 16.40
CA LYS A 35 -24.54 18.52 15.77
C LYS A 35 -25.63 17.47 15.66
N SER A 36 -25.24 16.20 15.62
CA SER A 36 -26.15 15.07 15.50
C SER A 36 -26.74 14.69 16.86
N GLY A 37 -28.00 14.25 16.87
CA GLY A 37 -28.58 13.55 18.03
C GLY A 37 -28.00 12.14 18.26
N ASN A 38 -27.02 11.70 17.47
CA ASN A 38 -26.54 10.32 17.43
C ASN A 38 -25.00 10.21 17.60
N MET A 39 -24.48 10.97 18.58
CA MET A 39 -23.08 10.98 19.00
C MET A 39 -22.49 9.56 19.15
N ALA A 40 -23.22 8.66 19.81
CA ALA A 40 -22.72 7.34 20.16
C ALA A 40 -22.43 6.47 18.92
N GLU A 41 -23.28 6.53 17.91
CA GLU A 41 -23.08 5.77 16.67
C GLU A 41 -21.95 6.37 15.82
N ILE A 42 -21.90 7.70 15.70
CA ILE A 42 -20.85 8.38 14.95
C ILE A 42 -19.47 8.17 15.59
N TYR A 43 -19.36 8.23 16.92
CA TYR A 43 -18.11 7.92 17.62
C TYR A 43 -17.71 6.46 17.48
N ARG A 44 -18.64 5.49 17.56
CA ARG A 44 -18.32 4.08 17.28
C ARG A 44 -17.81 3.87 15.87
N ALA A 45 -18.45 4.48 14.87
CA ALA A 45 -18.02 4.39 13.49
C ALA A 45 -16.64 5.02 13.26
N THR A 46 -16.40 6.18 13.89
CA THR A 46 -15.10 6.88 13.83
C THR A 46 -14.00 6.05 14.49
N ALA A 47 -14.27 5.46 15.66
CA ALA A 47 -13.34 4.58 16.35
C ALA A 47 -13.01 3.35 15.49
N LYS A 48 -14.03 2.68 14.94
CA LYS A 48 -13.82 1.51 14.07
C LYS A 48 -13.00 1.86 12.82
N PHE A 49 -13.22 3.04 12.22
CA PHE A 49 -12.39 3.53 11.12
C PHE A 49 -10.92 3.74 11.53
N LEU A 50 -10.67 4.36 12.70
CA LEU A 50 -9.32 4.60 13.20
C LEU A 50 -8.60 3.29 13.55
N GLU A 51 -9.28 2.35 14.22
CA GLU A 51 -8.78 1.00 14.49
C GLU A 51 -8.37 0.31 13.19
N ARG A 52 -9.23 0.36 12.17
CA ARG A 52 -8.97 -0.23 10.86
C ARG A 52 -7.76 0.40 10.17
N GLN A 53 -7.64 1.72 10.23
CA GLN A 53 -6.50 2.44 9.66
C GLN A 53 -5.20 2.08 10.39
N MET A 54 -5.25 1.94 11.72
CA MET A 54 -4.12 1.49 12.53
C MET A 54 -3.73 0.05 12.22
N GLU A 55 -4.68 -0.88 12.14
CA GLU A 55 -4.44 -2.28 11.76
C GLU A 55 -3.82 -2.36 10.36
N PHE A 56 -4.38 -1.65 9.39
CA PHE A 56 -3.84 -1.62 8.03
C PHE A 56 -2.40 -1.10 8.01
N ARG A 57 -2.12 0.03 8.70
CA ARG A 57 -0.76 0.57 8.80
C ARG A 57 0.19 -0.36 9.52
N LYS A 58 -0.26 -1.00 10.60
CA LYS A 58 0.54 -1.98 11.36
C LYS A 58 0.89 -3.18 10.47
N ASN A 59 -0.11 -3.74 9.78
CA ASN A 59 0.07 -4.89 8.90
C ASN A 59 0.95 -4.54 7.71
N LEU A 60 0.74 -3.38 7.08
CA LEU A 60 1.59 -2.89 5.99
C LEU A 60 3.03 -2.65 6.46
N ARG A 61 3.20 -2.07 7.64
CA ARG A 61 4.54 -1.85 8.22
C ARG A 61 5.21 -3.19 8.54
N SER A 62 4.50 -4.15 9.13
CA SER A 62 5.02 -5.50 9.40
C SER A 62 5.35 -6.25 8.11
N ALA A 63 4.56 -6.04 7.06
CA ALA A 63 4.76 -6.62 5.74
C ALA A 63 6.06 -6.15 5.09
N LEU A 64 6.46 -4.90 5.34
CA LEU A 64 7.61 -4.26 4.68
C LEU A 64 8.89 -4.29 5.53
N ILE A 65 8.78 -4.16 6.85
CA ILE A 65 9.95 -4.14 7.73
C ILE A 65 10.77 -5.41 7.61
N THR A 66 10.13 -6.59 7.73
CA THR A 66 10.85 -7.86 7.73
C THR A 66 11.59 -8.08 6.40
N PRO A 67 10.96 -7.92 5.22
CA PRO A 67 11.65 -7.89 3.92
C PRO A 67 12.84 -6.95 3.81
N ILE A 68 12.68 -5.71 4.26
CA ILE A 68 13.72 -4.70 4.10
C ILE A 68 14.93 -5.05 4.96
N ILE A 69 14.71 -5.49 6.20
CA ILE A 69 15.78 -5.91 7.11
C ILE A 69 16.49 -7.14 6.53
N THR A 70 15.76 -8.16 6.09
CA THR A 70 16.37 -9.39 5.55
C THR A 70 17.15 -9.12 4.27
N LEU A 71 16.61 -8.33 3.33
CA LEU A 71 17.34 -7.92 2.11
C LEU A 71 18.57 -7.08 2.44
N PHE A 72 18.48 -6.18 3.42
CA PHE A 72 19.62 -5.37 3.83
C PHE A 72 20.75 -6.22 4.43
N VAL A 73 20.42 -7.18 5.30
CA VAL A 73 21.39 -8.12 5.86
C VAL A 73 21.99 -9.02 4.77
N LEU A 74 21.17 -9.52 3.84
CA LEU A 74 21.64 -10.30 2.69
C LEU A 74 22.60 -9.48 1.84
N PHE A 75 22.24 -8.25 1.52
CA PHE A 75 23.07 -7.34 0.72
C PHE A 75 24.42 -7.10 1.38
N LEU A 76 24.45 -6.83 2.69
CA LEU A 76 25.69 -6.70 3.47
C LEU A 76 26.53 -7.98 3.43
N ALA A 77 25.91 -9.15 3.61
CA ALA A 77 26.60 -10.43 3.56
C ALA A 77 27.22 -10.70 2.18
N VAL A 78 26.48 -10.42 1.10
CA VAL A 78 26.97 -10.54 -0.28
C VAL A 78 28.12 -9.57 -0.54
N LEU A 79 27.99 -8.31 -0.10
CA LEU A 79 29.04 -7.31 -0.27
C LEU A 79 30.32 -7.71 0.48
N PHE A 80 30.22 -8.19 1.71
CA PHE A 80 31.36 -8.70 2.47
C PHE A 80 32.00 -9.92 1.79
N TYR A 81 31.19 -10.87 1.31
CA TYR A 81 31.69 -12.06 0.61
C TYR A 81 32.43 -11.69 -0.68
N VAL A 82 31.79 -10.91 -1.55
CA VAL A 82 32.33 -10.53 -2.86
C VAL A 82 33.50 -9.57 -2.71
N GLY A 83 33.45 -8.66 -1.74
CA GLY A 83 34.47 -7.62 -1.55
C GLY A 83 35.71 -8.06 -0.79
N TYR A 84 35.60 -9.03 0.13
CA TYR A 84 36.72 -9.45 0.97
C TYR A 84 37.10 -10.92 0.80
N ILE A 85 36.13 -11.84 0.86
CA ILE A 85 36.41 -13.28 0.82
C ILE A 85 36.86 -13.69 -0.58
N PHE A 86 36.15 -13.22 -1.61
CA PHE A 86 36.36 -13.65 -2.98
C PHE A 86 37.69 -13.19 -3.63
N PRO A 87 38.18 -11.96 -3.43
CA PRO A 87 39.47 -11.55 -3.97
C PRO A 87 40.64 -12.32 -3.34
N GLU A 88 40.54 -12.68 -2.06
CA GLU A 88 41.55 -13.50 -1.39
C GLU A 88 41.57 -14.93 -1.94
N THR A 89 40.42 -15.53 -2.26
CA THR A 89 40.40 -16.84 -2.93
C THR A 89 40.97 -16.73 -4.35
N ALA A 90 40.63 -15.69 -5.12
CA ALA A 90 41.20 -15.46 -6.45
C ALA A 90 42.73 -15.30 -6.46
N LYS A 91 43.30 -14.56 -5.50
CA LYS A 91 44.76 -14.41 -5.34
C LYS A 91 45.46 -15.76 -5.11
N LEU A 92 44.79 -16.71 -4.45
CA LEU A 92 45.32 -18.07 -4.29
C LEU A 92 45.39 -18.81 -5.64
N PHE A 93 44.35 -18.74 -6.48
CA PHE A 93 44.37 -19.38 -7.81
C PHE A 93 45.47 -18.84 -8.73
N LEU A 94 45.69 -17.53 -8.73
CA LEU A 94 46.76 -16.89 -9.51
C LEU A 94 48.16 -17.35 -9.07
N LYS A 95 48.36 -17.66 -7.78
CA LYS A 95 49.64 -18.21 -7.28
C LYS A 95 49.92 -19.64 -7.77
N PHE A 96 48.88 -20.40 -8.14
CA PHE A 96 49.00 -21.77 -8.66
C PHE A 96 48.96 -21.83 -10.18
N ASP A 97 48.98 -20.68 -10.87
CA ASP A 97 48.95 -20.57 -12.34
C ASP A 97 47.75 -21.28 -13.00
N ILE A 98 46.64 -21.37 -12.25
CA ILE A 98 45.40 -21.99 -12.71
C ILE A 98 44.53 -20.91 -13.38
N PRO A 99 44.06 -21.10 -14.63
CA PRO A 99 43.15 -20.15 -15.24
C PRO A 99 41.82 -20.12 -14.47
N LEU A 100 41.39 -18.91 -14.12
CA LEU A 100 40.15 -18.69 -13.37
C LEU A 100 38.92 -19.21 -14.14
N PRO A 101 38.02 -19.96 -13.49
CA PRO A 101 36.76 -20.40 -14.09
C PRO A 101 35.90 -19.23 -14.57
N PRO A 102 35.04 -19.44 -15.58
CA PRO A 102 34.20 -18.38 -16.13
C PRO A 102 33.26 -17.75 -15.08
N MET A 103 32.67 -18.55 -14.17
CA MET A 103 31.84 -18.00 -13.08
C MET A 103 32.68 -17.18 -12.09
N THR A 104 33.87 -17.68 -11.76
CA THR A 104 34.79 -17.01 -10.83
C THR A 104 35.30 -15.68 -11.40
N ALA A 105 35.64 -15.64 -12.69
CA ALA A 105 36.04 -14.42 -13.38
C ALA A 105 34.89 -13.39 -13.44
N PHE A 106 33.66 -13.82 -13.69
CA PHE A 106 32.48 -12.94 -13.68
C PHE A 106 32.24 -12.32 -12.30
N THR A 107 32.34 -13.10 -11.22
CA THR A 107 32.18 -12.58 -9.86
C THR A 107 33.28 -11.59 -9.48
N LEU A 108 34.52 -11.78 -9.97
CA LEU A 108 35.62 -10.83 -9.80
C LEU A 108 35.34 -9.49 -10.48
N VAL A 109 34.89 -9.51 -11.74
CA VAL A 109 34.51 -8.29 -12.48
C VAL A 109 33.37 -7.56 -11.78
N MET A 110 32.38 -8.29 -11.27
CA MET A 110 31.29 -7.71 -10.46
C MET A 110 31.80 -7.13 -9.14
N SER A 111 32.75 -7.79 -8.48
CA SER A 111 33.39 -7.30 -7.25
C SER A 111 34.11 -5.98 -7.49
N ASP A 112 34.94 -5.92 -8.52
CA ASP A 112 35.67 -4.71 -8.89
C ASP A 112 34.70 -3.57 -9.24
N PHE A 113 33.59 -3.88 -9.92
CA PHE A 113 32.54 -2.91 -10.20
C PHE A 113 31.85 -2.39 -8.93
N LEU A 114 31.50 -3.29 -7.99
CA LEU A 114 30.84 -2.97 -6.73
C LEU A 114 31.73 -2.13 -5.80
N ILE A 115 33.02 -2.45 -5.71
CA ILE A 115 33.98 -1.71 -4.89
C ILE A 115 34.28 -0.34 -5.50
N THR A 116 34.54 -0.29 -6.81
CA THR A 116 34.89 0.96 -7.51
C THR A 116 33.71 1.94 -7.54
N ASN A 117 32.48 1.42 -7.73
CA ASN A 117 31.28 2.23 -7.93
C ASN A 117 30.28 2.15 -6.76
N TRP A 118 30.75 1.92 -5.53
CA TRP A 118 29.88 1.74 -4.36
C TRP A 118 28.87 2.89 -4.16
N TRP A 119 29.25 4.11 -4.54
CA TRP A 119 28.45 5.34 -4.48
C TRP A 119 27.35 5.38 -5.54
N LEU A 120 27.60 4.87 -6.75
CA LEU A 120 26.59 4.71 -7.81
C LEU A 120 25.57 3.62 -7.47
N VAL A 121 26.01 2.51 -6.88
CA VAL A 121 25.11 1.43 -6.43
C VAL A 121 24.16 1.93 -5.34
N LEU A 122 24.70 2.68 -4.38
CA LEU A 122 23.93 3.29 -3.29
C LEU A 122 22.95 4.34 -3.83
N LEU A 123 23.37 5.14 -4.82
CA LEU A 123 22.51 6.09 -5.53
C LEU A 123 21.35 5.38 -6.25
N ILE A 124 21.63 4.31 -7.01
CA ILE A 124 20.60 3.54 -7.74
C ILE A 124 19.62 2.86 -6.78
N MET A 125 20.06 2.45 -5.59
CA MET A 125 19.19 1.83 -4.60
C MET A 125 18.27 2.85 -3.90
N ILE A 126 18.77 4.06 -3.62
CA ILE A 126 18.04 5.08 -2.85
C ILE A 126 17.25 6.06 -3.73
N ALA A 127 17.75 6.40 -4.92
CA ALA A 127 17.15 7.43 -5.77
C ALA A 127 15.72 7.08 -6.25
N PRO A 128 15.42 5.85 -6.72
CA PRO A 128 14.06 5.50 -7.16
C PRO A 128 12.99 5.65 -6.07
N PRO A 129 13.16 5.12 -4.83
CA PRO A 129 12.16 5.33 -3.77
C PRO A 129 12.01 6.81 -3.39
N VAL A 130 13.10 7.59 -3.36
CA VAL A 130 13.04 9.03 -3.02
C VAL A 130 12.31 9.83 -4.10
N LEU A 131 12.58 9.56 -5.38
CA LEU A 131 11.90 10.19 -6.51
C LEU A 131 10.40 9.83 -6.54
N LEU A 132 10.05 8.58 -6.25
CA LEU A 132 8.65 8.15 -6.12
C LEU A 132 7.92 8.87 -4.99
N ILE A 133 8.56 9.02 -3.82
CA ILE A 133 8.00 9.75 -2.67
C ILE A 133 7.80 11.22 -3.02
N TYR A 134 8.76 11.85 -3.68
CA TYR A 134 8.67 13.26 -4.08
C TYR A 134 7.56 13.48 -5.11
N TYR A 135 7.47 12.61 -6.13
CA TYR A 135 6.41 12.67 -7.13
C TYR A 135 5.01 12.46 -6.52
N GLY A 136 4.89 11.55 -5.53
CA GLY A 136 3.65 11.31 -4.79
C GLY A 136 3.20 12.43 -3.86
N ARG A 137 4.06 13.41 -3.55
CA ARG A 137 3.65 14.62 -2.82
C ARG A 137 2.93 15.64 -3.69
N THR A 138 3.03 15.54 -5.01
CA THR A 138 2.38 16.47 -5.96
C THR A 138 0.92 16.05 -6.19
N SER A 139 -0.01 17.00 -6.35
CA SER A 139 -1.45 16.72 -6.56
C SER A 139 -1.72 15.84 -7.79
N LYS A 140 -1.08 16.15 -8.93
CA LYS A 140 -1.16 15.34 -10.16
C LYS A 140 -0.45 13.99 -10.00
N GLY A 141 0.73 13.98 -9.40
CA GLY A 141 1.51 12.76 -9.17
C GLY A 141 0.77 11.76 -8.27
N ARG A 142 0.12 12.24 -7.21
CA ARG A 142 -0.71 11.41 -6.33
C ARG A 142 -1.92 10.80 -7.05
N LEU A 143 -2.60 11.54 -7.93
CA LEU A 143 -3.72 11.01 -8.70
C LEU A 143 -3.27 9.91 -9.67
N VAL A 144 -2.15 10.15 -10.35
CA VAL A 144 -1.54 9.17 -11.26
C VAL A 144 -1.07 7.93 -10.51
N LEU A 145 -0.33 8.11 -9.41
CA LEU A 145 0.14 7.01 -8.56
C LEU A 145 -1.02 6.22 -7.97
N ASP A 146 -2.05 6.87 -7.42
CA ASP A 146 -3.23 6.21 -6.85
C ASP A 146 -3.99 5.40 -7.92
N ARG A 147 -4.06 5.90 -9.17
CA ARG A 147 -4.66 5.18 -10.32
C ARG A 147 -3.84 3.97 -10.73
N TYR A 148 -2.51 4.08 -10.79
CA TYR A 148 -1.63 2.95 -11.12
C TYR A 148 -1.52 1.95 -9.97
N MET A 149 -1.55 2.39 -8.71
CA MET A 149 -1.57 1.53 -7.54
C MET A 149 -2.77 0.58 -7.56
N MET A 150 -3.95 1.04 -7.98
CA MET A 150 -5.14 0.19 -8.17
C MET A 150 -4.96 -0.88 -9.26
N LYS A 151 -4.00 -0.73 -10.17
CA LYS A 151 -3.70 -1.69 -11.24
C LYS A 151 -2.54 -2.62 -10.94
N ILE A 152 -1.82 -2.44 -9.82
CA ILE A 152 -0.74 -3.33 -9.42
C ILE A 152 -1.34 -4.72 -9.15
N PRO A 153 -0.84 -5.80 -9.75
CA PRO A 153 -1.32 -7.14 -9.46
C PRO A 153 -1.19 -7.45 -7.96
N VAL A 154 -2.18 -8.14 -7.40
CA VAL A 154 -2.29 -8.49 -5.98
C VAL A 154 -2.60 -7.28 -5.06
N MET A 155 -1.78 -6.21 -5.06
CA MET A 155 -1.97 -5.03 -4.20
C MET A 155 -3.10 -4.09 -4.63
N GLY A 156 -3.29 -3.88 -5.93
CA GLY A 156 -4.27 -2.94 -6.45
C GLY A 156 -5.70 -3.35 -6.13
N SER A 157 -6.00 -4.65 -6.24
CA SER A 157 -7.30 -5.20 -5.83
C SER A 157 -7.57 -5.00 -4.34
N LEU A 158 -6.54 -5.06 -3.50
CA LEU A 158 -6.67 -4.85 -2.05
C LEU A 158 -6.98 -3.39 -1.74
N ILE A 159 -6.19 -2.47 -2.30
CA ILE A 159 -6.37 -1.03 -2.11
C ILE A 159 -7.75 -0.60 -2.59
N HIS A 160 -8.16 -1.07 -3.77
CA HIS A 160 -9.46 -0.76 -4.35
C HIS A 160 -10.61 -1.25 -3.47
N LYS A 161 -10.60 -2.50 -3.03
CA LYS A 161 -11.62 -3.07 -2.14
C LYS A 161 -11.63 -2.39 -0.76
N THR A 162 -10.47 -1.99 -0.25
CA THR A 162 -10.38 -1.21 0.99
C THR A 162 -11.03 0.17 0.84
N SER A 163 -10.81 0.86 -0.29
CA SER A 163 -11.46 2.14 -0.56
C SER A 163 -12.99 2.00 -0.64
N ILE A 164 -13.50 0.93 -1.25
CA ILE A 164 -14.95 0.63 -1.29
C ILE A 164 -15.47 0.31 0.12
N GLU A 165 -14.75 -0.50 0.90
CA GLU A 165 -15.11 -0.84 2.28
C GLU A 165 -15.31 0.40 3.14
N VAL A 166 -14.31 1.30 3.14
CA VAL A 166 -14.34 2.54 3.90
C VAL A 166 -15.46 3.46 3.39
N PHE A 167 -15.61 3.61 2.07
CA PHE A 167 -16.72 4.38 1.50
C PHE A 167 -18.06 3.87 2.02
N CYS A 168 -18.33 2.57 1.89
CA CYS A 168 -19.58 1.95 2.29
C CYS A 168 -19.84 2.07 3.80
N ARG A 169 -18.79 1.94 4.63
CA ARG A 169 -18.88 2.11 6.09
C ARG A 169 -19.31 3.52 6.45
N VAL A 170 -18.65 4.51 5.88
CA VAL A 170 -18.93 5.93 6.13
C VAL A 170 -20.30 6.31 5.61
N PHE A 171 -20.64 5.88 4.40
CA PHE A 171 -21.94 6.08 3.81
C PHE A 171 -23.05 5.50 4.70
N TYR A 172 -22.91 4.27 5.19
CA TYR A 172 -23.87 3.66 6.12
C TYR A 172 -24.08 4.49 7.39
N THR A 173 -22.99 4.96 8.01
CA THR A 173 -23.07 5.74 9.25
C THR A 173 -23.76 7.08 9.05
N LEU A 174 -23.47 7.75 7.93
CA LEU A 174 -23.95 9.11 7.67
C LEU A 174 -25.33 9.15 7.02
N TYR A 175 -25.69 8.11 6.27
CA TYR A 175 -26.94 8.07 5.55
C TYR A 175 -28.10 7.76 6.51
N THR A 176 -28.99 8.73 6.72
CA THR A 176 -30.14 8.63 7.64
C THR A 176 -31.45 8.28 6.95
N GLY A 177 -31.45 8.01 5.64
CA GLY A 177 -32.65 7.62 4.89
C GLY A 177 -33.44 8.79 4.29
N ALA A 178 -33.02 10.04 4.50
CA ALA A 178 -33.55 11.18 3.77
C ALA A 178 -32.83 11.28 2.40
N ALA A 179 -33.58 11.05 1.33
CA ALA A 179 -33.13 10.84 -0.04
C ALA A 179 -32.48 12.05 -0.76
N GLU A 180 -32.05 13.10 -0.03
CA GLU A 180 -31.56 14.35 -0.63
C GLU A 180 -30.14 14.73 -0.23
N SER A 181 -29.51 14.03 0.72
CA SER A 181 -28.18 14.44 1.19
C SER A 181 -27.08 13.76 0.38
N ILE A 182 -26.55 14.51 -0.60
CA ILE A 182 -25.29 14.23 -1.29
C ILE A 182 -24.09 14.28 -0.35
N GLU A 183 -24.27 14.95 0.80
CA GLU A 183 -23.23 15.18 1.79
C GLU A 183 -22.60 13.87 2.31
N PRO A 184 -23.37 12.87 2.78
CA PRO A 184 -22.87 11.52 3.07
C PRO A 184 -21.99 10.90 1.98
N ILE A 185 -22.38 11.03 0.70
CA ILE A 185 -21.64 10.46 -0.43
C ILE A 185 -20.32 11.21 -0.62
N ARG A 186 -20.34 12.54 -0.52
CA ARG A 186 -19.16 13.39 -0.61
C ARG A 186 -18.14 13.07 0.47
N ILE A 187 -18.59 12.92 1.71
CA ILE A 187 -17.72 12.61 2.86
C ILE A 187 -17.19 11.19 2.77
N ALA A 188 -18.04 10.22 2.39
CA ALA A 188 -17.61 8.84 2.15
C ALA A 188 -16.53 8.76 1.07
N ALA A 189 -16.66 9.54 -0.01
CA ALA A 189 -15.66 9.63 -1.07
C ALA A 189 -14.32 10.18 -0.56
N GLU A 190 -14.34 11.21 0.28
CA GLU A 190 -13.13 11.76 0.91
C GLU A 190 -12.48 10.79 1.90
N ALA A 191 -13.29 10.02 2.62
CA ALA A 191 -12.82 9.04 3.59
C ALA A 191 -12.15 7.83 2.94
N SER A 192 -12.51 7.48 1.70
CA SER A 192 -12.00 6.32 0.94
C SER A 192 -10.46 6.28 0.80
N GLY A 193 -9.78 7.41 1.03
CA GLY A 193 -8.32 7.52 1.09
C GLY A 193 -7.59 7.46 -0.26
N ASN A 194 -8.31 7.17 -1.34
CA ASN A 194 -7.77 7.14 -2.70
C ASN A 194 -8.28 8.36 -3.49
N LYS A 195 -7.34 9.16 -4.00
CA LYS A 195 -7.69 10.45 -4.62
C LYS A 195 -8.35 10.29 -5.98
N TYR A 196 -8.06 9.19 -6.69
CA TYR A 196 -8.79 8.84 -7.91
C TYR A 196 -10.23 8.44 -7.60
N PHE A 197 -10.45 7.59 -6.59
CA PHE A 197 -11.78 7.22 -6.11
C PHE A 197 -12.60 8.46 -5.72
N GLU A 198 -12.03 9.31 -4.87
CA GLU A 198 -12.65 10.58 -4.45
C GLU A 198 -13.03 11.47 -5.63
N ASN A 199 -12.11 11.64 -6.59
CA ASN A 199 -12.31 12.51 -7.74
C ASN A 199 -13.44 12.00 -8.65
N GLN A 200 -13.48 10.69 -8.94
CA GLN A 200 -14.53 10.11 -9.79
C GLN A 200 -15.93 10.29 -9.17
N ILE A 201 -16.06 10.08 -7.86
CA ILE A 201 -17.35 10.31 -7.18
C ILE A 201 -17.74 11.79 -7.23
N LYS A 202 -16.81 12.70 -6.96
CA LYS A 202 -17.10 14.15 -6.92
C LYS A 202 -17.35 14.79 -8.28
N THR A 203 -16.73 14.29 -9.34
CA THR A 203 -16.81 14.89 -10.68
C THR A 203 -17.80 14.19 -11.60
N ILE A 204 -18.14 12.93 -11.32
CA ILE A 204 -19.06 12.14 -12.14
C ILE A 204 -20.33 11.83 -11.35
N ALA A 205 -20.26 11.00 -10.30
CA ALA A 205 -21.46 10.51 -9.59
C ALA A 205 -22.31 11.67 -9.03
N ILE A 206 -21.71 12.54 -8.22
CA ILE A 206 -22.43 13.64 -7.56
C ILE A 206 -23.09 14.60 -8.57
N PRO A 207 -22.38 15.09 -9.61
CA PRO A 207 -23.01 15.92 -10.64
C PRO A 207 -24.14 15.21 -11.41
N LEU A 208 -24.05 13.89 -11.62
CA LEU A 208 -25.09 13.11 -12.30
C LEU A 208 -26.38 13.07 -11.45
N MET A 209 -26.24 12.84 -10.14
CA MET A 209 -27.35 12.89 -9.18
C MET A 209 -27.99 14.29 -9.11
N ILE A 210 -27.17 15.35 -8.97
CA ILE A 210 -27.68 16.72 -8.81
C ILE A 210 -28.31 17.26 -10.10
N LYS A 211 -27.60 17.13 -11.23
CA LYS A 211 -27.97 17.83 -12.47
C LYS A 211 -28.97 17.06 -13.31
N LYS A 212 -28.93 15.73 -13.25
CA LYS A 212 -29.77 14.86 -14.08
C LYS A 212 -30.81 14.08 -13.28
N GLY A 213 -30.79 14.15 -11.95
CA GLY A 213 -31.72 13.39 -11.10
C GLY A 213 -31.54 11.89 -11.21
N ALA A 214 -30.35 11.42 -11.61
CA ALA A 214 -30.08 10.00 -11.76
C ALA A 214 -30.04 9.27 -10.42
N GLY A 215 -30.36 7.97 -10.48
CA GLY A 215 -30.30 7.07 -9.33
C GLY A 215 -28.89 6.98 -8.72
N VAL A 216 -28.83 6.49 -7.48
CA VAL A 216 -27.57 6.33 -6.75
C VAL A 216 -26.70 5.29 -7.46
N THR A 217 -27.26 4.14 -7.82
CA THR A 217 -26.51 3.05 -8.45
C THR A 217 -26.04 3.44 -9.85
N GLU A 218 -26.90 4.06 -10.65
CA GLU A 218 -26.53 4.58 -11.99
C GLU A 218 -25.35 5.56 -11.90
N SER A 219 -25.38 6.45 -10.90
CA SER A 219 -24.32 7.42 -10.67
C SER A 219 -23.01 6.77 -10.22
N PHE A 220 -23.09 5.71 -9.41
CA PHE A 220 -21.94 4.92 -8.97
C PHE A 220 -21.32 4.08 -10.10
N GLU A 221 -22.16 3.54 -10.99
CA GLU A 221 -21.75 2.81 -12.17
C GLU A 221 -21.01 3.74 -13.15
N ALA A 222 -21.58 4.92 -13.43
CA ALA A 222 -20.95 5.93 -14.27
C ALA A 222 -19.60 6.42 -13.74
N ALA A 223 -19.42 6.47 -12.42
CA ALA A 223 -18.13 6.83 -11.82
C ALA A 223 -17.03 5.78 -12.06
N GLY A 224 -17.37 4.52 -12.33
CA GLY A 224 -16.42 3.46 -12.71
C GLY A 224 -15.40 3.11 -11.63
N VAL A 225 -15.72 3.38 -10.35
CA VAL A 225 -14.83 3.11 -9.20
C VAL A 225 -15.34 2.04 -8.27
N PHE A 226 -16.55 1.52 -8.49
CA PHE A 226 -17.05 0.36 -7.77
C PHE A 226 -16.80 -0.90 -8.61
N THR A 227 -16.66 -2.03 -7.94
CA THR A 227 -16.62 -3.34 -8.61
C THR A 227 -18.02 -3.71 -9.08
N GLU A 228 -18.12 -4.59 -10.08
CA GLU A 228 -19.40 -5.14 -10.54
C GLU A 228 -20.22 -5.74 -9.41
N THR A 229 -19.57 -6.47 -8.49
CA THR A 229 -20.24 -7.02 -7.30
C THR A 229 -20.84 -5.94 -6.40
N ALA A 230 -20.15 -4.80 -6.23
CA ALA A 230 -20.69 -3.69 -5.46
C ALA A 230 -21.87 -3.04 -6.17
N ILE A 231 -21.76 -2.78 -7.48
CA ILE A 231 -22.83 -2.21 -8.30
C ILE A 231 -24.07 -3.10 -8.27
N ASN A 232 -23.94 -4.40 -8.50
CA ASN A 232 -25.08 -5.33 -8.51
C ASN A 232 -25.81 -5.38 -7.15
N ARG A 233 -25.05 -5.33 -6.04
CA ARG A 233 -25.66 -5.26 -4.70
C ARG A 233 -26.35 -3.93 -4.46
N PHE A 234 -25.72 -2.81 -4.86
CA PHE A 234 -26.36 -1.49 -4.78
C PHE A 234 -27.64 -1.41 -5.59
N HIS A 235 -27.67 -2.00 -6.79
CA HIS A 235 -28.86 -2.10 -7.64
C HIS A 235 -30.03 -2.75 -6.88
N SER A 236 -29.81 -3.94 -6.31
CA SER A 236 -30.82 -4.64 -5.50
C SER A 236 -31.20 -3.86 -4.23
N GLY A 237 -30.25 -3.16 -3.62
CA GLY A 237 -30.50 -2.29 -2.47
C GLY A 237 -31.33 -1.04 -2.81
N GLU A 238 -31.16 -0.49 -4.00
CA GLU A 238 -31.91 0.66 -4.48
C GLU A 238 -33.36 0.27 -4.83
N GLU A 239 -33.56 -0.84 -5.55
CA GLU A 239 -34.89 -1.37 -5.88
C GLU A 239 -35.71 -1.72 -4.63
N THR A 240 -35.06 -2.22 -3.58
CA THR A 240 -35.71 -2.58 -2.31
C THR A 240 -35.78 -1.43 -1.30
N GLY A 241 -35.20 -0.26 -1.62
CA GLY A 241 -35.11 0.88 -0.70
C GLY A 241 -34.19 0.64 0.51
N THR A 242 -33.36 -0.40 0.49
CA THR A 242 -32.48 -0.80 1.60
C THR A 242 -31.00 -0.42 1.39
N ILE A 243 -30.73 0.57 0.52
CA ILE A 243 -29.37 0.96 0.11
C ILE A 243 -28.40 1.22 1.28
N LYS A 244 -28.90 1.76 2.40
CA LYS A 244 -28.15 1.92 3.64
C LYS A 244 -27.62 0.58 4.16
N ASN A 245 -28.50 -0.40 4.31
CA ASN A 245 -28.17 -1.72 4.84
C ASN A 245 -27.27 -2.48 3.85
N THR A 246 -27.51 -2.33 2.55
CA THR A 246 -26.65 -2.88 1.50
C THR A 246 -25.22 -2.34 1.61
N ALA A 247 -25.04 -1.05 1.88
CA ALA A 247 -23.72 -0.48 2.11
C ALA A 247 -23.03 -1.13 3.32
N LEU A 248 -23.73 -1.35 4.43
CA LEU A 248 -23.16 -2.07 5.58
C LEU A 248 -22.73 -3.49 5.22
N GLN A 249 -23.56 -4.23 4.48
CA GLN A 249 -23.23 -5.59 4.03
C GLN A 249 -22.00 -5.59 3.12
N LEU A 250 -21.89 -4.63 2.20
CA LEU A 250 -20.72 -4.45 1.35
C LEU A 250 -19.47 -4.12 2.17
N ALA A 251 -19.58 -3.22 3.15
CA ALA A 251 -18.48 -2.88 4.04
C ALA A 251 -17.96 -4.12 4.79
N ASN A 252 -18.84 -4.91 5.39
CA ASN A 252 -18.46 -6.15 6.09
C ASN A 252 -17.87 -7.20 5.14
N TYR A 253 -18.42 -7.34 3.94
CA TYR A 253 -17.93 -8.27 2.92
C TYR A 253 -16.50 -7.92 2.49
N TYR A 254 -16.25 -6.67 2.10
CA TYR A 254 -14.91 -6.24 1.71
C TYR A 254 -13.94 -6.18 2.88
N GLU A 255 -14.42 -5.93 4.10
CA GLU A 255 -13.58 -5.99 5.31
C GLU A 255 -12.98 -7.38 5.48
N SER A 256 -13.83 -8.41 5.43
CA SER A 256 -13.42 -9.82 5.55
C SER A 256 -12.48 -10.23 4.41
N GLU A 257 -12.83 -9.87 3.17
CA GLU A 257 -12.01 -10.23 2.01
C GLU A 257 -10.63 -9.54 2.04
N THR A 258 -10.58 -8.28 2.45
CA THR A 258 -9.35 -7.49 2.52
C THR A 258 -8.41 -8.01 3.61
N VAL A 259 -8.91 -8.42 4.78
CA VAL A 259 -8.07 -9.00 5.84
C VAL A 259 -7.39 -10.27 5.35
N PHE A 260 -8.16 -11.18 4.73
CA PHE A 260 -7.63 -12.45 4.24
C PHE A 260 -6.60 -12.22 3.12
N ARG A 261 -6.95 -11.38 2.12
CA ARG A 261 -6.03 -11.07 1.03
C ARG A 261 -4.75 -10.40 1.52
N LEU A 262 -4.84 -9.47 2.48
CA LEU A 262 -3.66 -8.80 3.05
C LEU A 262 -2.69 -9.81 3.65
N LYS A 263 -3.16 -10.79 4.42
CA LYS A 263 -2.32 -11.86 4.97
C LYS A 263 -1.63 -12.66 3.86
N ASN A 264 -2.36 -13.06 2.83
CA ASN A 264 -1.80 -13.82 1.70
C ASN A 264 -0.75 -13.02 0.91
N VAL A 265 -0.95 -11.70 0.74
CA VAL A 265 0.06 -10.84 0.10
C VAL A 265 1.35 -10.84 0.91
N ILE A 266 1.25 -10.71 2.24
CA ILE A 266 2.41 -10.71 3.14
C ILE A 266 3.18 -12.02 3.00
N GLU A 267 2.48 -13.15 3.05
CA GLU A 267 3.08 -14.48 2.88
C GLU A 267 3.73 -14.64 1.49
N MET A 268 3.07 -14.18 0.43
CA MET A 268 3.61 -14.23 -0.93
C MET A 268 4.90 -13.38 -1.07
N ILE A 269 4.95 -12.19 -0.47
CA ILE A 269 6.16 -11.36 -0.42
C ILE A 269 7.29 -12.09 0.31
N GLN A 270 6.98 -12.72 1.45
CA GLN A 270 7.97 -13.49 2.21
C GLN A 270 8.52 -14.68 1.41
N VAL A 271 7.66 -15.44 0.75
CA VAL A 271 8.06 -16.57 -0.11
C VAL A 271 8.92 -16.10 -1.28
N PHE A 272 8.55 -15.00 -1.93
CA PHE A 272 9.34 -14.42 -3.03
C PHE A 272 10.75 -14.04 -2.56
N ILE A 273 10.87 -13.41 -1.40
CA ILE A 273 12.18 -13.03 -0.83
C ILE A 273 12.99 -14.27 -0.44
N ALA A 274 12.36 -15.27 0.15
CA ALA A 274 13.02 -16.55 0.45
C ALA A 274 13.57 -17.22 -0.82
N MET A 275 12.82 -17.17 -1.93
CA MET A 275 13.28 -17.65 -3.24
C MET A 275 14.50 -16.86 -3.73
N VAL A 276 14.47 -15.52 -3.64
CA VAL A 276 15.63 -14.68 -4.01
C VAL A 276 16.86 -15.04 -3.18
N ILE A 277 16.70 -15.20 -1.86
CA ILE A 277 17.78 -15.64 -0.96
C ILE A 277 18.32 -17.01 -1.40
N MET A 278 17.44 -17.96 -1.71
CA MET A 278 17.84 -19.31 -2.15
C MET A 278 18.67 -19.24 -3.43
N VAL A 279 18.23 -18.47 -4.43
CA VAL A 279 18.98 -18.31 -5.69
C VAL A 279 20.35 -17.69 -5.45
N VAL A 280 20.43 -16.64 -4.62
CA VAL A 280 21.70 -15.98 -4.26
C VAL A 280 22.62 -16.96 -3.53
N MET A 281 22.10 -17.71 -2.56
CA MET A 281 22.88 -18.69 -1.81
C MET A 281 23.39 -19.81 -2.71
N ILE A 282 22.55 -20.35 -3.61
CA ILE A 282 22.97 -21.38 -4.57
C ILE A 282 24.09 -20.84 -5.46
N ALA A 283 23.94 -19.62 -5.99
CA ALA A 283 24.98 -19.00 -6.81
C ALA A 283 26.31 -18.88 -6.06
N LEU A 284 26.29 -18.40 -4.81
CA LEU A 284 27.49 -18.33 -3.97
C LEU A 284 28.11 -19.70 -3.71
N THR A 285 27.28 -20.73 -3.43
CA THR A 285 27.79 -22.09 -3.22
C THR A 285 28.37 -22.72 -4.48
N LEU A 286 27.79 -22.47 -5.65
CA LEU A 286 28.30 -22.98 -6.93
C LEU A 286 29.64 -22.35 -7.28
N VAL A 287 29.76 -21.03 -7.10
CA VAL A 287 31.03 -20.31 -7.25
C VAL A 287 32.08 -20.89 -6.29
N SER A 288 31.71 -21.12 -5.03
CA SER A 288 32.62 -21.76 -4.06
C SER A 288 32.97 -23.21 -4.43
N ALA A 289 32.06 -23.99 -5.01
CA ALA A 289 32.30 -25.38 -5.40
C ALA A 289 33.18 -25.48 -6.67
N GLU A 290 33.01 -24.58 -7.65
CA GLU A 290 33.95 -24.46 -8.78
C GLU A 290 35.36 -24.16 -8.31
N THR A 291 35.51 -23.27 -7.31
CA THR A 291 36.83 -23.01 -6.72
C THR A 291 37.42 -24.26 -6.03
N ALA A 292 36.60 -25.10 -5.40
CA ALA A 292 37.08 -26.30 -4.70
C ALA A 292 37.39 -27.49 -5.62
N THR A 293 36.66 -27.64 -6.73
CA THR A 293 36.81 -28.79 -7.65
C THR A 293 38.01 -28.69 -8.58
N ILE A 294 38.55 -27.49 -8.78
CA ILE A 294 39.77 -27.28 -9.56
C ILE A 294 40.97 -27.44 -8.63
N SER A 295 41.37 -28.69 -8.43
CA SER A 295 42.60 -29.02 -7.73
C SER A 295 43.80 -28.81 -8.66
N PRO A 296 44.91 -28.20 -8.18
CA PRO A 296 46.14 -28.12 -8.96
C PRO A 296 46.60 -29.53 -9.33
N LYS A 297 47.01 -29.74 -10.59
CA LYS A 297 47.78 -30.94 -10.94
C LYS A 297 49.02 -30.94 -10.05
N SER A 298 49.21 -32.03 -9.30
CA SER A 298 50.42 -32.26 -8.51
C SER A 298 51.64 -31.88 -9.34
N PRO A 299 52.64 -31.15 -8.78
CA PRO A 299 53.90 -31.00 -9.48
C PRO A 299 54.40 -32.41 -9.75
N VAL A 300 54.52 -32.74 -11.04
CA VAL A 300 55.19 -33.96 -11.46
C VAL A 300 56.66 -33.69 -11.12
N MET A 301 57.17 -34.39 -10.10
CA MET A 301 58.60 -34.44 -9.79
C MET A 301 59.37 -35.01 -10.98
#